data_AF-A0A945WPV5-F1
#
_entry.id   AF-A0A945WPV5-F1
#
_cell.length_a   1.000
_cell.length_b   1.000
_cell.length_c   1.000
_cell.angle_alpha   90.00
_cell.angle_beta   90.00
_cell.angle_gamma   90.00
#
_symmetry.space_group_name_H-M   'P 1'
#
loop_
_entity.id
_entity.type
_entity.pdbx_description
1 polymer ?
#
loop_
_entity_poly.entity_id
_entity_poly.type
_entity_poly.pdbx_seq_one_letter_code
_entity_poly.pdbx_strand_id
1 'polypeptide(L)'
;MKFSIFINQKLFQEIAPEIGIKDAAILGYIQGLCESSSKKVLRKVISAESDGELYTWINYRHLLKEMPMLGYKSTASVSYAITRLEEAGFVIGIQENITNRKFICLTEKVDLLEWNGGVELSEEG
;
A
#
# COMPACT_ATOMS: atom_id res chain seq x y z
N MET A 1 -14.34 -3.49 10.15
CA MET A 1 -13.13 -3.34 11.00
C MET A 1 -13.01 -1.87 11.43
N LYS A 2 -12.50 -1.52 12.61
CA LYS A 2 -12.17 -0.11 12.92
C LYS A 2 -10.71 0.10 12.48
N PHE A 3 -10.49 0.93 11.47
CA PHE A 3 -9.15 1.31 11.02
C PHE A 3 -9.08 2.83 10.92
N SER A 4 -7.96 3.38 11.37
CA SER A 4 -7.58 4.78 11.17
C SER A 4 -6.45 4.78 10.17
N ILE A 5 -6.50 5.67 9.17
CA ILE A 5 -5.40 5.88 8.25
C ILE A 5 -4.90 7.29 8.47
N PHE A 6 -3.61 7.40 8.79
CA PHE A 6 -2.92 8.67 8.91
C PHE A 6 -2.18 8.91 7.59
N ILE A 7 -2.30 10.11 7.04
CA ILE A 7 -1.68 10.47 5.76
C ILE A 7 -0.84 11.71 5.98
N ASN A 8 0.46 11.59 5.74
CA ASN A 8 1.38 12.72 5.72
C ASN A 8 1.25 13.47 4.39
N GLN A 9 0.21 14.29 4.28
CA GLN A 9 -0.16 14.98 3.04
C GLN A 9 0.97 15.86 2.48
N LYS A 10 1.80 16.43 3.36
CA LYS A 10 2.95 17.24 2.96
C LYS A 10 4.01 16.39 2.27
N LEU A 11 4.48 15.31 2.91
CA LEU A 11 5.51 14.44 2.33
C LEU A 11 5.03 13.78 1.05
N PHE A 12 3.76 13.35 0.98
CA PHE A 12 3.19 12.84 -0.28
C PHE A 12 3.30 13.85 -1.42
N GLN A 13 2.98 15.13 -1.18
CA GLN A 13 3.13 16.17 -2.20
C GLN A 13 4.59 16.41 -2.61
N GLU A 14 5.54 16.20 -1.70
CA GLU A 14 6.97 16.40 -1.98
C GLU A 14 7.59 15.22 -2.76
N ILE A 15 7.25 13.97 -2.41
CA ILE A 15 7.93 12.77 -2.94
C ILE A 15 7.13 11.99 -4.00
N ALA A 16 5.82 12.27 -4.10
CA ALA A 16 4.89 11.59 -5.01
C ALA A 16 3.64 12.46 -5.31
N PRO A 17 3.81 13.65 -5.91
CA PRO A 17 2.71 14.61 -6.18
C PRO A 17 1.58 14.06 -7.06
N GLU A 18 1.84 13.00 -7.83
CA GLU A 18 0.86 12.26 -8.64
C GLU A 18 -0.11 11.41 -7.82
N ILE A 19 0.23 11.12 -6.55
CA ILE A 19 -0.58 10.29 -5.67
C ILE A 19 -1.67 11.13 -5.01
N GLY A 20 -2.92 10.87 -5.38
CA GLY A 20 -4.08 11.51 -4.78
C GLY A 20 -4.39 10.96 -3.38
N ILE A 21 -5.17 11.71 -2.60
CA ILE A 21 -5.56 11.33 -1.23
C ILE A 21 -6.21 9.94 -1.13
N LYS A 22 -6.94 9.51 -2.18
CA LYS A 22 -7.59 8.20 -2.21
C LYS A 22 -6.59 7.07 -2.41
N ASP A 23 -5.55 7.31 -3.22
CA ASP A 23 -4.48 6.35 -3.47
C ASP A 23 -3.59 6.24 -2.22
N ALA A 24 -3.27 7.37 -1.58
CA ALA A 24 -2.61 7.40 -0.27
C ALA A 24 -3.41 6.65 0.81
N ALA A 25 -4.74 6.77 0.81
CA ALA A 25 -5.58 5.98 1.71
C ALA A 25 -5.55 4.47 1.41
N ILE A 26 -5.46 4.07 0.13
CA ILE A 26 -5.24 2.67 -0.24
C ILE A 26 -3.89 2.19 0.28
N LEU A 27 -2.82 2.99 0.15
CA LEU A 27 -1.50 2.63 0.68
C LEU A 27 -1.55 2.39 2.19
N GLY A 28 -2.17 3.30 2.95
CA GLY A 28 -2.33 3.13 4.41
C GLY A 28 -3.15 1.89 4.79
N TYR A 29 -4.15 1.51 3.97
CA TYR A 29 -4.86 0.25 4.15
C TYR A 29 -3.96 -0.97 3.89
N ILE A 30 -3.10 -0.92 2.86
CA ILE A 30 -2.12 -1.98 2.56
C ILE A 30 -1.09 -2.09 3.69
N GLN A 31 -0.54 -0.98 4.18
CA GLN A 31 0.35 -0.94 5.35
C GLN A 31 -0.27 -1.64 6.56
N GLY A 32 -1.49 -1.24 6.93
CA GLY A 32 -2.21 -1.86 8.04
C GLY A 32 -2.51 -3.36 7.86
N LEU A 33 -2.61 -3.84 6.61
CA LEU A 33 -2.74 -5.27 6.33
C LEU A 33 -1.41 -6.02 6.48
N CYS A 34 -0.31 -5.47 5.91
CA CYS A 34 1.01 -6.07 5.96
C CYS A 34 1.59 -6.09 7.38
N GLU A 35 1.36 -5.06 8.17
CA GLU A 35 1.86 -4.93 9.55
C GLU A 35 0.98 -5.65 10.59
N SER A 36 -0.14 -6.23 10.18
CA SER A 36 -1.08 -6.85 11.11
C SER A 36 -0.49 -8.12 11.76
N SER A 37 -0.07 -8.01 13.03
CA SER A 37 0.41 -9.14 13.84
C SER A 37 -0.67 -10.18 14.20
N SER A 38 -1.93 -9.94 13.83
CA SER A 38 -3.04 -10.85 14.12
C SER A 38 -2.98 -12.09 13.24
N LYS A 39 -2.67 -13.24 13.84
CA LYS A 39 -2.71 -14.57 13.20
C LYS A 39 -4.05 -14.88 12.50
N LYS A 40 -5.16 -14.22 12.86
CA LYS A 40 -6.47 -14.35 12.17
C LYS A 40 -6.57 -13.53 10.88
N VAL A 41 -5.86 -12.41 10.81
CA VAL A 41 -5.75 -11.57 9.60
C VAL A 41 -4.72 -12.19 8.66
N LEU A 42 -3.56 -12.61 9.18
CA LEU A 42 -2.53 -13.37 8.45
C LEU A 42 -3.04 -14.71 7.88
N ARG A 43 -4.05 -15.36 8.49
CA ARG A 43 -4.71 -16.56 7.92
C ARG A 43 -5.66 -16.26 6.76
N LYS A 44 -6.03 -15.00 6.54
CA LYS A 44 -6.88 -14.54 5.41
C LYS A 44 -6.05 -13.85 4.33
N VAL A 45 -4.92 -13.28 4.71
CA VAL A 45 -3.87 -12.85 3.80
C VAL A 45 -3.20 -14.12 3.29
N ILE A 46 -3.30 -14.35 1.99
CA ILE A 46 -2.43 -15.36 1.37
C ILE A 46 -1.10 -14.65 1.24
N SER A 47 -0.16 -15.02 2.11
CA SER A 47 1.19 -14.52 2.03
C SER A 47 2.05 -15.51 1.27
N ALA A 48 2.74 -15.05 0.23
CA ALA A 48 3.75 -15.83 -0.47
C ALA A 48 5.11 -15.21 -0.16
N GLU A 49 6.05 -16.02 0.33
CA GLU A 49 7.45 -15.60 0.41
C GLU A 49 8.07 -15.78 -0.97
N SER A 50 8.63 -14.70 -1.52
CA SER A 50 9.45 -14.73 -2.73
C SER A 50 10.68 -13.87 -2.46
N ASP A 51 11.86 -14.43 -2.67
CA ASP A 51 13.14 -13.74 -2.51
C ASP A 51 13.37 -13.11 -1.11
N GLY A 52 12.79 -13.71 -0.06
CA GLY A 52 12.89 -13.21 1.31
C GLY A 52 11.84 -12.15 1.69
N GLU A 53 11.00 -11.74 0.75
CA GLU A 53 9.95 -10.74 0.95
C GLU A 53 8.56 -11.37 1.11
N LEU A 54 7.74 -10.76 1.98
CA LEU A 54 6.38 -11.23 2.28
C LEU A 54 5.34 -10.52 1.40
N TYR A 55 4.86 -11.21 0.37
CA TYR A 55 3.84 -10.67 -0.51
C TYR A 55 2.43 -10.94 0.00
N THR A 56 1.61 -9.90 0.14
CA THR A 56 0.24 -9.96 0.67
C THR A 56 -0.78 -9.91 -0.46
N TRP A 57 -1.66 -10.92 -0.56
CA TRP A 57 -2.79 -10.85 -1.48
C TRP A 57 -3.83 -9.81 -1.03
N ILE A 58 -4.15 -8.85 -1.91
CA ILE A 58 -5.17 -7.83 -1.64
C ILE A 58 -6.49 -8.19 -2.35
N ASN A 59 -7.53 -8.48 -1.57
CA ASN A 59 -8.86 -8.70 -2.10
C ASN A 59 -9.58 -7.37 -2.36
N TYR A 60 -9.60 -6.92 -3.63
CA TYR A 60 -10.19 -5.61 -4.00
C TYR A 60 -11.69 -5.51 -3.67
N ARG A 61 -12.45 -6.60 -3.75
CA ARG A 61 -13.87 -6.59 -3.36
C ARG A 61 -14.03 -6.36 -1.86
N HIS A 62 -13.12 -6.91 -1.05
CA HIS A 62 -13.12 -6.67 0.38
C HIS A 62 -12.74 -5.22 0.71
N LEU A 63 -11.70 -4.69 0.05
CA LEU A 63 -11.28 -3.29 0.21
C LEU A 63 -12.44 -2.33 -0.08
N LEU A 64 -13.16 -2.52 -1.18
CA LEU A 64 -14.34 -1.69 -1.53
C LEU A 64 -15.42 -1.72 -0.45
N LYS A 65 -15.61 -2.87 0.20
CA LYS A 65 -16.60 -3.02 1.28
C LYS A 65 -16.15 -2.35 2.57
N GLU A 66 -14.86 -2.42 2.92
CA GLU A 66 -14.34 -1.84 4.16
C GLU A 66 -14.05 -0.34 4.02
N MET A 67 -13.79 0.17 2.81
CA MET A 67 -13.45 1.57 2.54
C MET A 67 -14.48 2.29 1.64
N PRO A 68 -15.80 2.27 1.97
CA PRO A 68 -16.82 2.83 1.09
C PRO A 68 -16.68 4.34 0.88
N MET A 69 -16.09 5.07 1.83
CA MET A 69 -15.87 6.52 1.74
C MET A 69 -14.88 6.93 0.64
N LEU A 70 -14.03 6.02 0.15
CA LEU A 70 -13.16 6.32 -0.99
C LEU A 70 -13.95 6.50 -2.29
N GLY A 71 -15.18 5.98 -2.35
CA GLY A 71 -16.08 6.16 -3.48
C GLY A 71 -15.66 5.43 -4.76
N TYR A 72 -14.73 4.46 -4.66
CA TYR A 72 -14.42 3.56 -5.78
C TYR A 72 -15.63 2.67 -6.07
N LYS A 73 -16.03 2.60 -7.34
CA LYS A 73 -17.22 1.84 -7.78
C LYS A 73 -16.91 0.46 -8.35
N SER A 74 -15.64 0.18 -8.63
CA SER A 74 -15.22 -1.07 -9.26
C SER A 74 -13.84 -1.50 -8.78
N THR A 75 -13.57 -2.80 -8.90
CA THR A 75 -12.25 -3.37 -8.63
C THR A 75 -11.20 -2.87 -9.61
N ALA A 76 -11.60 -2.47 -10.82
CA ALA A 76 -10.70 -1.86 -11.79
C ALA A 76 -10.15 -0.53 -11.29
N SER A 77 -10.98 0.33 -10.67
CA SER A 77 -10.49 1.60 -10.12
C SER A 77 -9.51 1.42 -8.97
N VAL A 78 -9.70 0.38 -8.14
CA VAL A 78 -8.72 -0.01 -7.11
C VAL A 78 -7.43 -0.53 -7.75
N SER A 79 -7.54 -1.31 -8.82
CA SER A 79 -6.37 -1.78 -9.58
C SER A 79 -5.55 -0.63 -10.14
N TYR A 80 -6.20 0.39 -10.72
CA TYR A 80 -5.52 1.59 -11.22
C TYR A 80 -4.81 2.36 -10.11
N ALA A 81 -5.44 2.50 -8.93
CA ALA A 81 -4.80 3.13 -7.78
C ALA A 81 -3.54 2.37 -7.33
N ILE A 82 -3.62 1.04 -7.30
CA ILE A 82 -2.46 0.19 -6.99
C ILE A 82 -1.38 0.32 -8.05
N THR A 83 -1.72 0.35 -9.33
CA THR A 83 -0.74 0.58 -10.41
C THR A 83 -0.04 1.93 -10.24
N ARG A 84 -0.74 3.00 -9.87
CA ARG A 84 -0.08 4.28 -9.57
C ARG A 84 0.85 4.19 -8.37
N LEU A 85 0.49 3.44 -7.33
CA LEU A 85 1.36 3.21 -6.17
C LEU A 85 2.60 2.37 -6.54
N GLU A 86 2.49 1.44 -7.49
CA GLU A 86 3.62 0.69 -8.05
C GLU A 86 4.53 1.59 -8.89
N GLU A 87 3.97 2.40 -9.78
CA GLU A 87 4.71 3.36 -10.60
C GLU A 87 5.44 4.40 -9.73
N ALA A 88 4.80 4.82 -8.63
CA ALA A 88 5.41 5.68 -7.62
C ALA A 88 6.42 4.95 -6.71
N GLY A 89 6.57 3.62 -6.83
CA GLY A 89 7.56 2.83 -6.11
C GLY A 89 7.26 2.57 -4.64
N PHE A 90 6.02 2.75 -4.17
CA PHE A 90 5.64 2.44 -2.79
C PHE A 90 5.32 0.95 -2.56
N VAL A 91 4.98 0.24 -3.64
CA VAL A 91 4.64 -1.17 -3.60
C VAL A 91 5.21 -1.92 -4.81
N ILE A 92 5.43 -3.21 -4.65
CA ILE A 92 5.78 -4.14 -5.73
C ILE A 92 4.66 -5.16 -5.83
N GLY A 93 4.11 -5.32 -7.04
CA GLY A 93 3.11 -6.34 -7.32
C GLY A 93 3.68 -7.54 -8.07
N ILE A 94 3.36 -8.74 -7.61
CA ILE A 94 3.59 -9.97 -8.36
C ILE A 94 2.24 -10.60 -8.72
N GLN A 95 2.15 -11.08 -9.95
CA GLN A 95 0.97 -11.78 -10.44
C GLN A 95 1.22 -13.29 -10.35
N GLU A 96 0.38 -14.01 -9.60
CA GLU A 96 0.48 -15.46 -9.53
C GLU A 96 -0.19 -16.10 -10.75
N ASN A 97 0.54 -16.99 -11.43
CA ASN A 97 0.11 -17.62 -12.68
C ASN A 97 -1.11 -18.55 -12.55
N ILE A 98 -1.32 -19.19 -11.38
CA ILE A 98 -2.35 -20.22 -11.20
C ILE A 98 -3.72 -19.58 -10.94
N THR A 99 -3.82 -18.71 -9.94
CA THR A 99 -5.11 -18.10 -9.57
C THR A 99 -5.33 -16.72 -10.18
N ASN A 100 -4.34 -16.21 -10.93
CA ASN A 100 -4.33 -14.85 -11.47
C ASN A 100 -4.62 -13.81 -10.38
N ARG A 101 -4.06 -14.04 -9.19
CA ARG A 101 -4.14 -13.11 -8.05
C ARG A 101 -2.93 -12.21 -8.04
N LYS A 102 -3.17 -10.94 -7.73
CA LYS A 102 -2.11 -9.94 -7.52
C LYS A 102 -1.75 -9.88 -6.05
N PHE A 103 -0.49 -10.19 -5.76
CA PHE A 103 0.08 -10.04 -4.43
C PHE A 103 0.96 -8.80 -4.39
N ILE A 104 1.00 -8.13 -3.25
CA ILE A 104 1.64 -6.84 -3.09
C ILE A 104 2.59 -6.90 -1.91
N CYS A 105 3.82 -6.41 -2.11
CA CYS A 105 4.78 -6.13 -1.06
C CYS A 105 4.94 -4.61 -0.93
N LEU A 106 5.15 -4.12 0.29
CA LEU A 106 5.56 -2.73 0.52
C LEU A 106 7.05 -2.60 0.20
N THR A 107 7.48 -1.42 -0.22
CA THR A 107 8.90 -1.09 -0.36
C THR A 107 9.36 -0.23 0.81
N GLU A 108 10.67 -0.10 1.01
CA GLU A 108 11.26 0.83 1.99
C GLU A 108 10.87 2.31 1.73
N LYS A 109 10.36 2.65 0.54
CA LYS A 109 9.91 4.01 0.23
C LYS A 109 8.76 4.46 1.15
N VAL A 110 7.99 3.53 1.70
CA VAL A 110 6.89 3.87 2.63
C VAL A 110 7.40 4.49 3.93
N ASP A 111 8.64 4.21 4.34
CA ASP A 111 9.24 4.77 5.55
C ASP A 111 9.48 6.28 5.43
N LEU A 112 9.65 6.77 4.19
CA LEU A 112 9.73 8.20 3.90
C LEU A 112 8.44 8.95 4.26
N LEU A 113 7.31 8.26 4.46
CA LEU A 113 6.03 8.89 4.82
C LEU A 113 5.86 9.06 6.34
N GLU A 114 6.59 8.27 7.13
CA GLU A 114 6.52 8.24 8.60
C GLU A 114 7.54 9.21 9.24
N TRP A 115 8.66 9.48 8.57
CA TRP A 115 9.78 10.22 9.16
C TRP A 115 9.89 11.67 8.64
N ASN A 116 9.60 12.64 9.51
CA ASN A 116 9.82 14.09 9.30
C ASN A 116 11.09 14.60 10.04
N GLY A 117 11.95 13.71 10.55
CA GLY A 117 13.14 14.09 11.29
C GLY A 117 14.20 14.66 10.36
N GLY A 118 14.32 15.99 10.35
CA GLY A 118 15.24 16.76 9.53
C GLY A 118 16.63 16.14 9.42
N VAL A 119 16.88 15.57 8.26
CA VAL A 119 18.22 15.52 7.69
C VAL A 119 18.12 16.52 6.56
N GLU A 120 18.63 17.73 6.79
CA GLU A 120 19.25 18.44 5.68
C GLU A 120 20.13 17.40 5.01
N LEU A 121 19.88 17.08 3.75
CA LEU A 121 20.91 16.50 2.91
C LEU A 121 22.01 17.54 2.89
N SER A 122 22.88 17.53 3.90
CA SER A 122 24.18 18.13 3.81
C SER A 122 24.82 17.40 2.65
N GLU A 123 24.89 18.09 1.52
CA GLU A 123 25.85 17.80 0.47
C GLU A 123 27.22 17.83 1.13
N GLU A 124 27.63 16.71 1.72
CA GLU A 124 29.02 16.50 2.11
C GLU A 124 29.75 15.84 0.95
N GLY A 125 30.50 16.68 0.23
CA GLY A 125 31.77 16.31 -0.42
C GLY A 125 31.72 16.06 -1.92
#